data_AF-A0A2V6TIV5-F1
#
_entry.id   AF-A0A2V6TIV5-F1
#
_cell.length_a   1.000
_cell.length_b   1.000
_cell.length_c   1.000
_cell.angle_alpha   90.00
_cell.angle_beta   90.00
_cell.angle_gamma   90.00
#
_symmetry.space_group_name_H-M   'P 1'
#
loop_
_entity.id
_entity.type
_entity.pdbx_description
1 polymer ?
#
loop_
_entity_poly.entity_id
_entity_poly.type
_entity_poly.pdbx_seq_one_letter_code
_entity_poly.pdbx_strand_id
1 'polypeptide(L)'
;MTSTAMTLLGDLRTRGWLLIAALALFLGACAIANTPQQDLAYARWAKCSAPYVSLERVDLDGRITFRFSTDGGRQAVLQCLAEAGRTGPPLPEPEGVRPPSGP
;
A
#
# COMPACT_ATOMS: atom_id res chain seq x y z
N MET A 1 -30.45 0.75 -49.14
CA MET A 1 -29.80 1.87 -48.43
C MET A 1 -29.93 1.64 -46.93
N THR A 2 -29.07 0.82 -46.32
CA THR A 2 -29.13 0.52 -44.86
C THR A 2 -27.75 0.29 -44.22
N SER A 3 -26.67 0.44 -44.99
CA SER A 3 -25.33 -0.01 -44.57
C SER A 3 -24.58 1.03 -43.73
N THR A 4 -24.73 2.32 -44.00
CA THR A 4 -23.88 3.37 -43.41
C THR A 4 -24.26 3.76 -41.96
N ALA A 5 -25.53 3.63 -41.57
CA ALA A 5 -25.99 4.05 -40.24
C ALA A 5 -25.59 3.07 -39.12
N MET A 6 -25.55 1.76 -39.43
CA MET A 6 -25.14 0.72 -38.47
C MET A 6 -23.63 0.75 -38.19
N THR A 7 -22.79 1.08 -39.17
CA THR A 7 -21.33 1.21 -38.99
C THR A 7 -20.99 2.42 -38.12
N LEU A 8 -21.65 3.57 -38.35
CA LEU A 8 -21.48 4.79 -37.56
C LEU A 8 -21.86 4.63 -36.08
N LEU A 9 -22.94 3.89 -35.81
CA LEU A 9 -23.38 3.60 -34.44
C LEU A 9 -22.43 2.62 -33.72
N GLY A 10 -21.88 1.64 -34.46
CA GLY A 10 -20.84 0.73 -33.97
C GLY A 10 -19.53 1.46 -33.64
N ASP A 11 -19.09 2.38 -34.51
CA ASP A 11 -17.90 3.21 -34.31
C ASP A 11 -18.04 4.14 -33.10
N LEU A 12 -19.19 4.80 -32.93
CA LEU A 12 -19.47 5.67 -31.78
C LEU A 12 -19.49 4.88 -30.47
N ARG A 13 -20.07 3.67 -30.47
CA ARG A 13 -20.08 2.81 -29.29
C ARG A 13 -18.68 2.31 -28.95
N THR A 14 -17.89 1.92 -29.95
CA THR A 14 -16.52 1.41 -29.75
C THR A 14 -15.58 2.53 -29.29
N ARG A 15 -15.69 3.73 -29.87
CA ARG A 15 -14.98 4.93 -29.41
C ARG A 15 -15.37 5.33 -27.99
N GLY A 16 -16.66 5.28 -27.65
CA GLY A 16 -17.13 5.53 -26.29
C GLY A 16 -16.54 4.55 -25.27
N TRP A 17 -16.51 3.26 -25.59
CA TRP A 17 -15.91 2.23 -24.74
C TRP A 17 -14.40 2.37 -24.59
N LEU A 18 -13.68 2.71 -25.67
CA LEU A 18 -12.24 2.98 -25.62
C LEU A 18 -11.92 4.21 -24.76
N LEU A 19 -12.74 5.27 -24.82
CA LEU A 19 -12.58 6.45 -23.98
C LEU A 19 -12.83 6.15 -22.50
N ILE A 20 -13.85 5.35 -22.18
CA ILE A 20 -14.15 4.91 -20.81
C ILE A 20 -13.02 4.02 -20.27
N ALA A 21 -12.52 3.08 -21.08
CA ALA A 21 -11.41 2.22 -20.70
C ALA A 21 -10.12 3.02 -20.49
N ALA A 22 -9.82 3.98 -21.38
CA ALA A 22 -8.67 4.86 -21.23
C ALA A 22 -8.76 5.74 -19.98
N LEU A 23 -9.94 6.29 -19.69
CA LEU A 23 -10.17 7.07 -18.46
C LEU A 23 -10.05 6.21 -17.21
N ALA A 24 -10.58 4.98 -17.21
CA ALA A 24 -10.44 4.05 -16.10
C ALA A 24 -8.97 3.64 -15.85
N LEU A 25 -8.19 3.41 -16.91
CA LEU A 25 -6.75 3.14 -16.81
C LEU A 25 -5.98 4.35 -16.28
N PHE A 26 -6.35 5.56 -16.71
CA PHE A 26 -5.71 6.81 -16.26
C PHE A 26 -6.00 7.10 -14.78
N LEU A 27 -7.24 6.88 -14.33
CA LEU A 27 -7.63 7.03 -12.92
C LEU A 27 -7.04 5.92 -12.03
N GLY A 28 -6.85 4.71 -12.56
CA GLY A 28 -6.22 3.61 -11.83
C GLY A 28 -4.71 3.80 -11.60
N ALA A 29 -4.02 4.56 -12.43
CA ALA A 29 -2.57 4.78 -12.33
C ALA A 29 -2.15 5.51 -11.04
N CYS A 30 -3.00 6.37 -10.49
CA CYS A 30 -2.71 7.10 -9.24
C CYS A 30 -2.84 6.23 -7.98
N ALA A 31 -3.40 5.02 -8.07
CA ALA A 31 -3.58 4.11 -6.94
C ALA A 31 -2.41 3.12 -6.75
N ILE A 32 -1.41 3.13 -7.64
CA ILE A 32 -0.37 2.10 -7.69
C ILE A 32 0.90 2.50 -6.92
N ALA A 33 1.13 3.80 -6.74
CA ALA A 33 2.31 4.30 -6.04
C ALA A 33 2.04 4.47 -4.54
N ASN A 34 3.05 4.14 -3.74
CA ASN A 34 3.07 4.46 -2.31
C ASN A 34 3.07 5.97 -2.09
N THR A 35 2.51 6.42 -0.97
CA THR A 35 2.75 7.79 -0.50
C THR A 35 4.21 7.93 -0.04
N PRO A 36 4.78 9.16 -0.03
CA PRO A 36 6.12 9.38 0.54
C PRO A 36 6.26 8.89 1.99
N GLN A 37 5.17 8.96 2.77
CA GLN A 37 5.11 8.44 4.13
C GLN A 37 5.17 6.91 4.15
N GLN A 38 4.46 6.23 3.24
CA GLN A 38 4.55 4.78 3.07
C GLN A 38 5.95 4.34 2.64
N ASP A 39 6.57 5.03 1.67
CA ASP A 39 7.94 4.72 1.25
C ASP A 39 8.94 4.86 2.40
N LEU A 40 8.81 5.93 3.20
CA LEU A 40 9.63 6.10 4.40
C LEU A 40 9.40 4.97 5.43
N ALA A 41 8.15 4.56 5.62
CA ALA A 41 7.78 3.48 6.54
C ALA A 41 8.34 2.13 6.06
N TYR A 42 8.22 1.80 4.78
CA TYR A 42 8.83 0.59 4.20
C TYR A 42 10.37 0.62 4.32
N ALA A 43 10.99 1.77 4.08
CA ALA A 43 12.45 1.91 4.21
C ALA A 43 12.92 1.70 5.66
N ARG A 44 12.17 2.22 6.65
CA ARG A 44 12.47 2.00 8.08
C ARG A 44 12.19 0.56 8.48
N TRP A 45 11.09 -0.03 8.01
CA TRP A 45 10.77 -1.43 8.25
C TRP A 45 11.87 -2.37 7.74
N ALA A 46 12.37 -2.15 6.52
CA ALA A 46 13.44 -2.96 5.94
C ALA A 46 14.74 -2.94 6.76
N LYS A 47 15.00 -1.86 7.50
CA LYS A 47 16.15 -1.76 8.42
C LYS A 47 15.89 -2.45 9.77
N CYS A 48 14.64 -2.49 10.21
CA CYS A 48 14.26 -2.87 11.57
C CYS A 48 13.59 -4.25 11.69
N SER A 49 13.30 -4.94 10.58
CA SER A 49 12.73 -6.28 10.62
C SER A 49 13.65 -7.24 11.39
N ALA A 50 13.07 -8.03 12.30
CA ALA A 50 13.79 -8.97 13.15
C ALA A 50 13.22 -10.40 13.01
N PRO A 51 13.91 -11.45 13.48
CA PRO A 51 13.36 -12.80 13.51
C PRO A 51 12.02 -12.86 14.25
N TYR A 52 11.12 -13.74 13.81
CA TYR A 52 9.82 -13.99 14.47
C TYR A 52 8.83 -12.80 14.44
N VAL A 53 9.11 -11.83 13.57
CA VAL A 53 8.30 -10.64 13.33
C VAL A 53 8.06 -10.49 11.82
N SER A 54 6.85 -10.13 11.42
CA SER A 54 6.47 -9.95 10.01
C SER A 54 5.63 -8.70 9.83
N LEU A 55 5.83 -7.99 8.71
CA LEU A 55 5.00 -6.84 8.37
C LEU A 55 3.58 -7.30 8.09
N GLU A 56 2.60 -6.60 8.64
CA GLU A 56 1.19 -6.83 8.34
C GLU A 56 0.64 -5.77 7.39
N ARG A 57 0.88 -4.50 7.69
CA ARG A 57 0.40 -3.38 6.88
C ARG A 57 1.24 -2.13 7.08
N VAL A 58 1.32 -1.30 6.05
CA VAL A 58 1.69 0.12 6.16
C VAL A 58 0.51 0.96 5.68
N ASP A 59 -0.07 1.76 6.56
CA ASP A 59 -1.19 2.65 6.24
C ASP A 59 -0.73 3.84 5.39
N LEU A 60 -1.65 4.58 4.75
CA LEU A 60 -1.33 5.71 3.87
C LEU A 60 -0.57 6.85 4.58
N ASP A 61 -0.79 6.99 5.90
CA ASP A 61 -0.07 7.93 6.77
C ASP A 61 1.31 7.42 7.22
N GLY A 62 1.68 6.20 6.81
CA GLY A 62 2.94 5.54 7.13
C GLY A 62 2.96 4.81 8.48
N ARG A 63 1.82 4.61 9.14
CA ARG A 63 1.77 3.73 10.33
C ARG A 63 2.16 2.31 9.94
N ILE A 64 3.08 1.72 10.70
CA ILE A 64 3.53 0.34 10.54
C ILE A 64 2.75 -0.55 11.50
N THR A 65 2.03 -1.54 10.98
CA THR A 65 1.46 -2.64 11.78
C THR A 65 2.24 -3.90 11.49
N PHE A 66 2.66 -4.61 12.53
CA PHE A 66 3.44 -5.85 12.40
C PHE A 66 2.98 -6.93 13.37
N ARG A 67 3.13 -8.18 12.95
CA ARG A 67 2.90 -9.35 13.78
C ARG A 67 4.17 -9.75 14.49
N PHE A 68 4.06 -10.16 15.74
CA PHE A 68 5.17 -10.71 16.51
C PHE A 68 4.73 -11.97 17.25
N SER A 69 5.66 -12.91 17.42
CA SER A 69 5.43 -14.13 18.22
C SER A 69 6.23 -14.17 19.52
N THR A 70 7.17 -13.23 19.72
CA THR A 70 7.92 -13.08 20.96
C THR A 70 7.96 -11.61 21.40
N ASP A 71 7.90 -11.37 22.70
CA ASP A 71 7.94 -10.00 23.24
C ASP A 71 9.31 -9.35 23.00
N GLY A 72 10.39 -10.14 22.99
CA GLY A 72 11.72 -9.67 22.61
C GLY A 72 11.79 -9.18 21.16
N GLY A 73 11.18 -9.90 20.22
CA GLY A 73 11.06 -9.45 18.83
C GLY A 73 10.27 -8.15 18.71
N ARG A 74 9.15 -8.03 19.44
CA ARG A 74 8.38 -6.78 19.49
C ARG A 74 9.21 -5.61 20.00
N GLN A 75 9.88 -5.78 21.13
CA GLN A 75 10.70 -4.71 21.72
C GLN A 75 11.85 -4.30 20.80
N ALA A 76 12.54 -5.27 20.18
CA ALA A 76 13.63 -4.99 19.25
C ALA A 76 13.17 -4.14 18.05
N VAL A 77 12.03 -4.48 17.45
CA VAL A 77 11.46 -3.72 16.33
C VAL A 77 11.05 -2.31 16.76
N LEU A 78 10.33 -2.17 17.88
CA LEU A 78 9.89 -0.86 18.39
C LEU A 78 11.09 0.04 18.68
N GLN A 79 12.12 -0.49 19.34
CA GLN A 79 13.34 0.26 19.64
C GLN A 79 14.08 0.69 18.38
N CYS A 80 14.22 -0.21 17.40
CA CYS A 80 14.85 0.12 16.13
C CYS A 80 14.07 1.20 15.36
N LEU A 81 12.74 1.09 15.29
CA LEU A 81 11.90 2.07 14.60
C LEU A 81 11.97 3.45 15.26
N ALA A 82 11.98 3.50 16.59
CA ALA A 82 12.18 4.74 17.33
C ALA A 82 13.54 5.38 17.02
N GLU A 83 14.62 4.57 16.95
CA GLU A 83 15.95 5.05 16.60
C GLU A 83 16.01 5.55 15.15
N ALA A 84 15.48 4.79 14.19
CA ALA A 84 15.40 5.18 12.79
C ALA A 84 14.52 6.43 12.56
N GLY A 85 13.67 6.76 13.54
CA GLY A 85 12.84 7.95 13.60
C GLY A 85 13.57 9.23 14.00
N ARG A 86 14.68 9.15 14.73
CA ARG A 86 15.26 10.30 15.47
C ARG A 86 15.65 11.50 14.62
N THR A 87 16.14 11.28 13.40
CA THR A 87 16.74 12.33 12.56
C THR A 87 15.96 12.60 11.27
N GLY A 88 14.75 12.06 11.13
CA GLY A 88 13.96 12.17 9.90
C GLY A 88 12.51 12.59 10.16
N PRO A 89 11.67 12.62 9.11
CA PRO A 89 10.26 12.90 9.26
C PRO A 89 9.61 11.93 10.26
N PRO A 90 8.71 12.41 11.14
CA PRO A 90 8.02 11.53 12.08
C PRO A 90 7.06 10.61 11.31
N LEU A 91 6.91 9.40 11.81
CA LEU A 91 5.83 8.49 11.41
C LEU A 91 4.91 8.25 12.62
N PRO A 92 3.65 7.85 12.40
CA PRO A 92 2.78 7.43 13.49
C PRO A 92 3.37 6.27 14.28
N GLU A 93 3.02 6.17 15.57
CA GLU A 93 3.50 5.10 16.45
C GLU A 93 3.18 3.71 15.85
N PRO A 94 4.17 2.82 15.71
CA PRO A 94 3.98 1.49 15.15
C PRO A 94 3.17 0.59 16.10
N GLU A 95 2.38 -0.30 15.52
CA GLU A 95 1.54 -1.25 16.26
C GLU A 95 2.06 -2.68 16.08
N GLY A 96 2.51 -3.28 17.18
CA GLY A 96 2.80 -4.71 17.24
C GLY A 96 1.56 -5.47 17.68
N VAL A 97 1.06 -6.38 16.85
CA VAL A 97 -0.08 -7.25 17.16
C VAL A 97 0.35 -8.71 17.35
N ARG A 98 -0.23 -9.39 18.34
CA ARG A 98 -0.01 -10.82 18.54
C ARG A 98 -1.04 -11.57 17.66
N PRO A 99 -0.64 -12.59 16.88
CA PRO A 99 -1.61 -13.39 16.16
C PRO A 99 -2.60 -14.04 17.14
N PRO A 100 -3.86 -14.25 16.72
CA PRO A 100 -4.84 -14.91 17.56
C PRO A 100 -4.32 -16.29 18.00
N SER A 101 -4.47 -16.59 19.29
CA SER A 101 -4.25 -17.94 19.80
C SER A 101 -5.20 -18.88 19.05
N GLY A 102 -4.68 -19.97 18.49
CA GLY A 102 -5.52 -21.02 17.91
C GLY A 102 -6.48 -21.61 18.96
N PRO A 103 -7.53 -22.31 18.53
CA PRO A 103 -8.45 -23.00 19.44
C PRO A 103 -7.75 -24.03 20.32
#